data_AF-J4IBD3-F1
#
_entry.id   AF-J4IBD3-F1
#
_cell.length_a   1.000
_cell.length_b   1.000
_cell.length_c   1.000
_cell.angle_alpha   90.00
_cell.angle_beta   90.00
_cell.angle_gamma   90.00
#
_symmetry.space_group_name_H-M   'P 1'
#
loop_
_entity.id
_entity.type
_entity.pdbx_description
1 polymer ?
#
loop_
_entity_poly.entity_id
_entity_poly.type
_entity_poly.pdbx_seq_one_letter_code
_entity_poly.pdbx_strand_id
1 'polypeptide(L)'
;MDTHIYQMFSQSEVAYSDSQHIAAACAYSSTLSGFDLWLIVGEWTPAATDCAPYLNGRGIGSRYDGTYSGSTYVGSCTGLTGSASTFSDEYKTFLRQYWEAQAITFSSAAQGWLQWTWKTESADEWSYQAGLANGWIPQDPTDYLYPDICS
;
A
#
# COMPACT_ATOMS: atom_id res chain seq x y z
N MET A 1 -4.98 -20.54 3.87
CA MET A 1 -3.85 -20.06 3.04
C MET A 1 -3.62 -18.61 3.40
N ASP A 2 -2.35 -18.23 3.50
CA ASP A 2 -1.93 -16.85 3.67
C ASP A 2 -1.32 -16.37 2.35
N THR A 3 -1.70 -15.17 1.91
CA THR A 3 -1.11 -14.51 0.74
C THR A 3 -0.75 -13.08 1.09
N HIS A 4 0.35 -12.61 0.52
CA HIS A 4 0.85 -11.25 0.74
C HIS A 4 0.80 -10.47 -0.56
N ILE A 5 0.35 -9.22 -0.51
CA ILE A 5 0.10 -8.39 -1.69
C ILE A 5 0.79 -7.05 -1.52
N TYR A 6 1.71 -6.78 -2.44
CA TYR A 6 2.51 -5.56 -2.51
C TYR A 6 2.64 -5.11 -3.95
N GLN A 7 2.82 -3.82 -4.18
CA GLN A 7 2.93 -3.25 -5.53
C GLN A 7 4.15 -2.35 -5.72
N MET A 8 5.25 -2.60 -5.01
CA MET A 8 6.47 -1.76 -5.08
C MET A 8 7.79 -2.54 -5.21
N PHE A 9 7.77 -3.86 -5.07
CA PHE A 9 8.99 -4.66 -5.05
C PHE A 9 9.46 -5.12 -6.44
N SER A 10 8.78 -4.69 -7.50
CA SER A 10 9.21 -4.84 -8.89
C SER A 10 9.28 -3.48 -9.59
N GLN A 11 10.12 -3.38 -10.62
CA GLN A 11 10.23 -2.15 -11.42
C GLN A 11 8.92 -1.79 -12.13
N SER A 12 8.12 -2.79 -12.51
CA SER A 12 6.84 -2.56 -13.20
C SER A 12 5.79 -1.99 -12.25
N GLU A 13 5.68 -2.54 -11.04
CA GLU A 13 4.62 -2.15 -10.11
C GLU A 13 4.96 -0.83 -9.42
N VAL A 14 6.23 -0.60 -9.06
CA VAL A 14 6.67 0.67 -8.46
C VAL A 14 6.55 1.86 -9.42
N ALA A 15 6.36 1.60 -10.71
CA ALA A 15 6.17 2.61 -11.75
C ALA A 15 4.69 2.87 -12.07
N TYR A 16 3.76 2.23 -11.38
CA TYR A 16 2.33 2.50 -11.54
C TYR A 16 2.01 3.95 -11.16
N SER A 17 1.09 4.55 -11.91
CA SER A 17 0.38 5.73 -11.44
C SER A 17 -0.56 5.37 -10.29
N ASP A 18 -0.98 6.37 -9.51
CA ASP A 18 -1.96 6.20 -8.44
C ASP A 18 -3.22 5.43 -8.88
N SER A 19 -3.75 5.78 -10.06
CA SER A 19 -4.89 5.08 -10.66
C SER A 19 -4.59 3.63 -11.06
N GLN A 20 -3.37 3.33 -11.48
CA GLN A 20 -2.95 1.97 -11.80
C GLN A 20 -2.79 1.13 -10.53
N HIS A 21 -2.28 1.71 -9.43
CA HIS A 21 -2.24 1.05 -8.13
C HIS A 21 -3.65 0.66 -7.64
N ILE A 22 -4.58 1.60 -7.69
CA ILE A 22 -5.98 1.38 -7.31
C ILE A 22 -6.61 0.30 -8.20
N ALA A 23 -6.48 0.40 -9.52
CA ALA A 23 -7.03 -0.58 -10.44
C ALA A 23 -6.44 -1.99 -10.22
N ALA A 24 -5.13 -2.08 -9.97
CA ALA A 24 -4.46 -3.34 -9.66
C ALA A 24 -4.94 -3.93 -8.33
N ALA A 25 -5.15 -3.11 -7.29
CA ALA A 25 -5.73 -3.55 -6.03
C ALA A 25 -7.12 -4.16 -6.24
N CYS A 26 -8.01 -3.46 -6.97
CA CYS A 26 -9.35 -3.96 -7.28
C CYS A 26 -9.35 -5.27 -8.09
N ALA A 27 -8.38 -5.44 -8.99
CA ALA A 27 -8.26 -6.63 -9.84
C ALA A 27 -7.88 -7.91 -9.06
N TYR A 28 -7.29 -7.80 -7.86
CA TYR A 28 -6.95 -8.96 -7.02
C TYR A 28 -8.17 -9.77 -6.59
N SER A 29 -9.38 -9.20 -6.61
CA SER A 29 -10.63 -9.90 -6.33
C SER A 29 -10.75 -11.23 -7.08
N SER A 30 -10.40 -11.23 -8.37
CA SER A 30 -10.43 -12.41 -9.24
C SER A 30 -9.43 -13.50 -8.82
N THR A 31 -8.24 -13.10 -8.39
CA THR A 31 -7.20 -14.02 -7.93
C THR A 31 -7.55 -14.61 -6.57
N LEU A 32 -8.01 -13.77 -5.65
CA LEU A 32 -8.37 -14.16 -4.29
C LEU A 32 -9.60 -15.08 -4.24
N SER A 33 -10.58 -14.85 -5.12
CA SER A 33 -11.77 -15.71 -5.23
C SER A 33 -11.48 -17.08 -5.86
N GLY A 34 -10.29 -17.28 -6.45
CA GLY A 34 -9.89 -18.51 -7.11
C GLY A 34 -9.29 -19.58 -6.18
N PHE A 35 -9.12 -19.30 -4.89
CA PHE A 35 -8.52 -20.25 -3.94
C PHE A 35 -9.54 -21.26 -3.38
N ASP A 36 -9.15 -22.54 -3.35
CA ASP A 36 -10.00 -23.63 -2.82
C ASP A 36 -10.06 -23.69 -1.28
N LEU A 37 -9.10 -23.07 -0.60
CA LEU A 37 -8.98 -23.06 0.86
C LEU A 37 -9.36 -21.68 1.41
N TRP A 38 -9.74 -21.63 2.69
CA TRP A 38 -9.91 -20.35 3.39
C TRP A 38 -8.65 -19.49 3.25
N LEU A 39 -8.85 -18.26 2.78
CA LEU A 39 -7.79 -17.34 2.42
C LEU A 39 -7.82 -16.12 3.34
N ILE A 40 -6.66 -15.69 3.80
CA ILE A 40 -6.47 -14.38 4.44
C ILE A 40 -5.37 -13.64 3.67
N VAL A 41 -5.53 -12.33 3.49
CA VAL A 41 -4.43 -11.48 3.02
C VAL A 41 -3.61 -11.06 4.23
N GLY A 42 -2.58 -11.84 4.57
CA GLY A 42 -1.86 -11.71 5.83
C GLY A 42 -0.87 -10.55 5.89
N GLU A 43 -0.45 -10.02 4.74
CA GLU A 43 0.40 -8.83 4.68
C GLU A 43 0.11 -7.99 3.43
N TRP A 44 0.02 -6.68 3.63
CA TRP A 44 -0.16 -5.64 2.61
C TRP A 44 0.06 -4.25 3.24
N THR A 45 0.10 -3.19 2.44
CA THR A 45 0.26 -1.80 2.92
C THR A 45 -0.32 -0.78 1.92
N PRO A 46 -0.78 0.41 2.35
CA PRO A 46 -1.07 1.51 1.43
C PRO A 46 0.17 2.25 0.92
N ALA A 47 1.39 1.90 1.38
CA ALA A 47 2.61 2.42 0.75
C ALA A 47 2.69 1.91 -0.70
N ALA A 48 2.83 2.82 -1.67
CA ALA A 48 2.91 2.48 -3.10
C ALA A 48 4.35 2.49 -3.66
N THR A 49 5.30 3.01 -2.88
CA THR A 49 6.71 3.11 -3.25
C THR A 49 7.57 2.28 -2.31
N ASP A 50 8.79 1.98 -2.72
CA ASP A 50 9.79 1.33 -1.87
C ASP A 50 10.75 2.35 -1.23
N CYS A 51 10.25 3.55 -0.93
CA CYS A 51 11.03 4.67 -0.41
C CYS A 51 11.42 4.56 1.07
N ALA A 52 10.74 3.73 1.86
CA ALA A 52 11.01 3.58 3.27
C ALA A 52 12.49 3.22 3.54
N PRO A 53 13.18 3.91 4.47
CA PRO A 53 14.58 3.66 4.75
C PRO A 53 14.84 2.18 5.07
N TYR A 54 15.78 1.58 4.34
CA TYR A 54 16.19 0.18 4.47
C TYR A 54 15.11 -0.86 4.22
N LEU A 55 13.98 -0.49 3.59
CA LEU A 55 12.96 -1.44 3.19
C LEU A 55 13.53 -2.56 2.29
N ASN A 56 14.39 -2.18 1.34
CA ASN A 56 15.10 -3.12 0.46
C ASN A 56 16.36 -3.73 1.10
N GLY A 57 16.63 -3.45 2.38
CA GLY A 57 17.82 -3.86 3.11
C GLY A 57 18.78 -2.71 3.41
N ARG A 58 19.62 -2.89 4.43
CA ARG A 58 20.58 -1.87 4.87
C ARG A 58 21.62 -1.60 3.78
N GLY A 59 21.75 -0.34 3.37
CA GLY A 59 22.68 0.08 2.31
C GLY A 59 22.18 -0.21 0.90
N ILE A 60 20.93 -0.64 0.74
CA ILE A 60 20.27 -0.84 -0.54
C ILE A 60 19.30 0.33 -0.78
N GLY A 61 19.35 0.91 -1.97
CA GLY A 61 18.48 2.02 -2.37
C GLY A 61 17.04 1.60 -2.69
N SER A 62 16.27 2.54 -3.23
CA SER A 62 14.87 2.37 -3.65
C SER A 62 14.76 2.30 -5.17
N ARG A 63 13.83 1.49 -5.68
CA ARG A 63 13.55 1.43 -7.12
C ARG A 63 12.87 2.71 -7.58
N TYR A 64 11.97 3.27 -6.76
CA TYR A 64 11.19 4.45 -7.12
C TYR A 64 12.08 5.65 -7.50
N ASP A 65 13.15 5.90 -6.74
CA ASP A 65 14.09 7.00 -7.01
C ASP A 65 15.33 6.58 -7.81
N GLY A 66 15.34 5.35 -8.34
CA GLY A 66 16.43 4.84 -9.17
C GLY A 66 17.72 4.51 -8.42
N THR A 67 17.75 4.56 -7.09
CA THR A 67 18.96 4.27 -6.30
C THR A 67 19.18 2.77 -6.05
N TYR A 68 18.16 1.93 -6.29
CA TYR A 68 18.30 0.47 -6.31
C TYR A 68 19.03 0.01 -7.57
N SER A 69 19.99 -0.91 -7.44
CA SER A 69 20.80 -1.37 -8.57
C SER A 69 19.94 -2.01 -9.68
N GLY A 70 20.08 -1.49 -10.91
CA GLY A 70 19.31 -1.96 -12.06
C GLY A 70 17.89 -1.42 -12.17
N SER A 71 17.47 -0.54 -11.26
CA SER A 71 16.20 0.17 -11.37
C SER A 71 16.27 1.37 -12.33
N THR A 72 15.11 1.81 -12.80
CA THR A 72 14.93 3.03 -13.58
C THR A 72 14.13 4.03 -12.74
N TYR A 73 14.60 5.27 -12.72
CA TYR A 73 13.95 6.36 -12.00
C TYR A 73 12.48 6.51 -12.38
N VAL A 74 11.61 6.53 -11.37
CA VAL A 74 10.17 6.83 -11.50
C VAL A 74 9.87 8.22 -10.97
N GLY A 75 10.33 8.53 -9.75
CA GLY A 75 10.03 9.76 -9.05
C GLY A 75 10.92 10.02 -7.84
N SER A 76 10.67 11.10 -7.10
CA SER A 76 11.42 11.41 -5.88
C SER A 76 10.77 10.77 -4.66
N CYS A 77 11.56 10.21 -3.75
CA CYS A 77 11.06 9.73 -2.46
C CYS A 77 10.71 10.85 -1.46
N THR A 78 11.05 12.11 -1.77
CA THR A 78 10.72 13.25 -0.91
C THR A 78 9.21 13.39 -0.71
N GLY A 79 8.76 13.36 0.54
CA GLY A 79 7.34 13.51 0.90
C GLY A 79 6.50 12.24 0.71
N LEU A 80 7.14 11.11 0.36
CA LEU A 80 6.48 9.81 0.17
C LEU A 80 6.88 8.77 1.24
N THR A 81 7.73 9.16 2.19
CA THR A 81 8.14 8.31 3.32
C THR A 81 8.57 9.15 4.52
N GLY A 82 8.61 8.55 5.70
CA GLY A 82 9.03 9.20 6.94
C GLY A 82 7.85 9.66 7.77
N SER A 83 7.90 10.90 8.27
CA SER A 83 6.82 11.48 9.08
C SER A 83 5.67 11.95 8.20
N ALA A 84 4.44 11.60 8.59
CA ALA A 84 3.19 12.04 7.95
C ALA A 84 3.02 13.57 7.90
N SER A 85 3.75 14.31 8.74
CA SER A 85 3.79 15.78 8.68
C SER A 85 4.45 16.33 7.41
N THR A 86 5.18 15.49 6.68
CA THR A 86 5.85 15.86 5.42
C THR A 86 5.05 15.47 4.18
N PHE A 87 3.98 14.69 4.34
CA PHE A 87 3.14 14.21 3.26
C PHE A 87 2.21 15.33 2.80
N SER A 88 2.09 15.51 1.49
CA SER A 88 1.11 16.44 0.92
C SER A 88 -0.33 15.92 1.12
N ASP A 89 -1.30 16.81 1.01
CA ASP A 89 -2.71 16.44 1.13
C ASP A 89 -3.14 15.52 -0.03
N GLU A 90 -2.55 15.69 -1.21
CA GLU A 90 -2.75 14.80 -2.36
C GLU A 90 -2.21 13.40 -2.07
N TYR A 91 -1.02 13.27 -1.50
CA TYR A 91 -0.47 11.96 -1.15
C TYR A 91 -1.29 11.27 -0.06
N LYS A 92 -1.77 12.00 0.96
CA LYS A 92 -2.68 11.43 1.97
C LYS A 92 -4.02 11.00 1.38
N THR A 93 -4.53 11.76 0.42
CA THR A 93 -5.75 11.40 -0.34
C THR A 93 -5.53 10.11 -1.13
N PHE A 94 -4.39 9.98 -1.81
CA PHE A 94 -4.02 8.76 -2.51
C PHE A 94 -3.88 7.57 -1.55
N LEU A 95 -3.17 7.73 -0.42
CA LEU A 95 -3.07 6.68 0.61
C LEU A 95 -4.46 6.21 1.08
N ARG A 96 -5.41 7.15 1.23
CA ARG A 96 -6.79 6.85 1.63
C ARG A 96 -7.49 6.01 0.56
N GLN A 97 -7.46 6.47 -0.69
CA GLN A 97 -8.07 5.77 -1.82
C GLN A 97 -7.49 4.37 -1.99
N TYR A 98 -6.16 4.27 -1.97
CA TYR A 98 -5.48 3.00 -2.19
C TYR A 98 -5.64 2.03 -1.02
N TRP A 99 -5.72 2.53 0.22
CA TRP A 99 -6.08 1.70 1.38
C TRP A 99 -7.49 1.13 1.24
N GLU A 100 -8.47 1.95 0.87
CA GLU A 100 -9.86 1.50 0.71
C GLU A 100 -10.02 0.50 -0.42
N ALA A 101 -9.39 0.75 -1.58
CA ALA A 101 -9.42 -0.20 -2.69
C ALA A 101 -8.90 -1.59 -2.28
N GLN A 102 -7.81 -1.64 -1.51
CA GLN A 102 -7.26 -2.87 -0.95
C GLN A 102 -8.21 -3.49 0.10
N ALA A 103 -8.64 -2.73 1.10
CA ALA A 103 -9.50 -3.23 2.17
C ALA A 103 -10.85 -3.76 1.64
N ILE A 104 -11.48 -3.05 0.71
CA ILE A 104 -12.73 -3.46 0.05
C ILE A 104 -12.51 -4.76 -0.74
N THR A 105 -11.43 -4.83 -1.53
CA THR A 105 -11.12 -6.02 -2.32
C THR A 105 -10.83 -7.23 -1.45
N PHE A 106 -10.01 -7.08 -0.42
CA PHE A 106 -9.59 -8.19 0.42
C PHE A 106 -10.72 -8.67 1.33
N SER A 107 -11.61 -7.76 1.78
CA SER A 107 -12.79 -8.14 2.56
C SER A 107 -13.88 -8.82 1.72
N SER A 108 -13.96 -8.53 0.43
CA SER A 108 -14.95 -9.13 -0.47
C SER A 108 -14.51 -10.46 -1.08
N ALA A 109 -13.20 -10.67 -1.25
CA ALA A 109 -12.66 -11.84 -1.95
C ALA A 109 -11.81 -12.78 -1.07
N ALA A 110 -11.56 -12.43 0.21
CA ALA A 110 -10.90 -13.27 1.20
C ALA A 110 -11.64 -13.21 2.54
N GLN A 111 -11.17 -13.95 3.56
CA GLN A 111 -11.76 -13.95 4.90
C GLN A 111 -11.42 -12.71 5.73
N GLY A 112 -10.62 -11.81 5.16
CA GLY A 112 -10.14 -10.60 5.80
C GLY A 112 -8.67 -10.34 5.46
N TRP A 113 -8.10 -9.41 6.20
CA TRP A 113 -6.77 -8.88 5.92
C TRP A 113 -6.05 -8.46 7.19
N LEU A 114 -4.72 -8.39 7.10
CA LEU A 114 -3.83 -7.96 8.17
C LEU A 114 -2.82 -6.98 7.55
N GLN A 115 -2.95 -5.68 7.85
CA GLN A 115 -2.03 -4.69 7.30
C GLN A 115 -0.67 -4.83 7.99
N TRP A 116 0.38 -4.94 7.17
CA TRP A 116 1.74 -4.77 7.62
C TRP A 116 2.06 -3.26 7.67
N THR A 117 2.22 -2.64 8.83
CA THR A 117 2.26 -3.20 10.20
C THR A 117 1.55 -2.28 11.18
N TRP A 118 1.45 -2.67 12.45
CA TRP A 118 0.82 -1.83 13.48
C TRP A 118 1.52 -0.48 13.63
N LYS A 119 2.87 -0.46 13.69
CA LYS A 119 3.67 0.77 13.84
C LYS A 119 5.07 0.63 13.27
N THR A 120 5.69 1.77 12.94
CA THR A 120 7.10 1.89 12.57
C THR A 120 7.76 3.01 13.41
N GLU A 121 9.09 3.11 13.39
CA GLU A 121 9.80 4.22 14.03
C GLU A 121 9.86 5.47 13.13
N SER A 122 9.90 5.28 11.81
CA SER A 122 10.16 6.37 10.85
C SER A 122 9.71 6.06 9.41
N ALA A 123 8.56 5.40 9.26
CA ALA A 123 7.92 5.13 7.95
C ALA A 123 6.40 5.09 8.12
N ASP A 124 5.76 6.27 8.20
CA ASP A 124 4.34 6.38 8.55
C ASP A 124 3.42 5.80 7.49
N GLU A 125 3.81 5.80 6.21
CA GLU A 125 3.07 5.18 5.11
C GLU A 125 2.90 3.66 5.26
N TRP A 126 3.74 3.01 6.08
CA TRP A 126 3.63 1.58 6.46
C TRP A 126 2.89 1.36 7.78
N SER A 127 2.65 2.41 8.55
CA SER A 127 2.17 2.34 9.94
C SER A 127 0.64 2.46 10.00
N TYR A 128 -0.04 1.39 10.39
CA TYR A 128 -1.49 1.42 10.63
C TYR A 128 -1.85 2.48 11.68
N GLN A 129 -1.08 2.54 12.77
CA GLN A 129 -1.24 3.55 13.82
C GLN A 129 -1.11 4.99 13.29
N ALA A 130 -0.15 5.25 12.38
CA ALA A 130 0.00 6.59 11.80
C ALA A 130 -1.16 6.92 10.84
N GLY A 131 -1.63 5.94 10.06
CA GLY A 131 -2.77 6.13 9.17
C GLY A 131 -4.07 6.43 9.88
N LEU A 132 -4.30 5.78 11.03
CA LEU A 132 -5.40 6.11 11.93
C LEU A 132 -5.29 7.55 12.46
N ALA A 133 -4.10 7.97 12.85
CA ALA A 133 -3.87 9.30 13.43
C ALA A 133 -3.96 10.43 12.39
N ASN A 134 -3.66 10.15 11.13
CA ASN A 134 -3.58 11.14 10.05
C ASN A 134 -4.72 11.03 9.02
N GLY A 135 -5.65 10.09 9.20
CA GLY A 135 -6.94 10.07 8.50
C GLY A 135 -7.00 9.31 7.17
N TRP A 136 -5.89 8.74 6.69
CA TRP A 136 -5.93 7.88 5.50
C TRP A 136 -6.38 6.43 5.82
N ILE A 137 -6.42 6.04 7.10
CA ILE A 137 -7.09 4.81 7.55
C ILE A 137 -8.23 5.22 8.48
N PRO A 138 -9.48 4.75 8.25
CA PRO A 138 -10.59 5.07 9.13
C PRO A 138 -10.51 4.30 10.46
N GLN A 139 -11.09 4.88 11.52
CA GLN A 139 -11.14 4.24 12.85
C GLN A 139 -12.05 3.00 12.85
N ASP A 140 -13.17 3.09 12.14
CA ASP A 140 -13.95 1.92 11.74
C ASP A 140 -13.46 1.48 10.35
N PRO A 141 -12.89 0.28 10.19
CA PRO A 141 -12.34 -0.17 8.92
C PRO A 141 -13.37 -0.34 7.80
N THR A 142 -14.67 -0.19 8.10
CA THR A 142 -15.77 -0.23 7.12
C THR A 142 -16.34 1.14 6.76
N ASP A 143 -15.85 2.22 7.38
CA ASP A 143 -16.27 3.60 7.10
C ASP A 143 -15.46 4.19 5.92
N TYR A 144 -15.92 3.88 4.71
CA TYR A 144 -15.26 4.26 3.46
C TYR A 144 -15.70 5.65 2.95
N LEU A 145 -14.73 6.49 2.58
CA LEU A 145 -14.96 7.75 1.87
C LEU A 145 -15.16 7.53 0.36
N TYR A 146 -14.62 6.44 -0.18
CA TYR A 146 -14.67 6.03 -1.58
C TYR A 146 -15.23 4.59 -1.72
N PRO A 147 -16.48 4.32 -1.27
CA PRO A 147 -17.02 2.96 -1.23
C PRO A 147 -17.13 2.27 -2.59
N ASP A 148 -17.24 3.05 -3.67
CA ASP A 148 -17.38 2.55 -5.05
C ASP A 148 -16.07 2.56 -5.85
N ILE A 149 -14.91 2.67 -5.18
CA ILE A 149 -13.61 2.82 -5.86
C ILE A 149 -13.21 1.62 -6.75
N CYS A 150 -13.84 0.46 -6.53
CA CYS A 150 -13.63 -0.77 -7.31
C CYS A 150 -14.82 -1.14 -8.20
N SER A 151 -15.79 -0.25 -8.40
CA SER A 151 -17.02 -0.47 -9.18
C SER A 151 -16.98 0.17 -10.57
#